data_AF-A0A3M1VKV7-F1
#
_entry.id   AF-A0A3M1VKV7-F1
#
_cell.length_a   1.000
_cell.length_b   1.000
_cell.length_c   1.000
_cell.angle_alpha   90.00
_cell.angle_beta   90.00
_cell.angle_gamma   90.00
#
_symmetry.space_group_name_H-M   'P 1'
#
loop_
_entity.id
_entity.type
_entity.pdbx_description
1 polymer ?
#
loop_
_entity_poly.entity_id
_entity_poly.type
_entity_poly.pdbx_seq_one_letter_code
_entity_poly.pdbx_strand_id
1 'polypeptide(L)'
;MSSSLKLRYKFLPPGYAGVYNLSLKLPEYTLPELADNIIRTLYKLRLLGSNQLKDFKGRDRANLLNSNLPASLKPVSDELLFISGELYPQMPADSREDTVPYVFHINTPFESFEDNNHIVYRIKRGGSGLPSFLHERNIARNFPNKIELFRLGLDLFHSKRTFAFLGYYPVVTETLLIEASAEDMALKITWDSFKARDILPLERMNLLGELSEAIGAAVNFSIKEDLQQKIL
;
A
#
# COMPACT_ATOMS: atom_id res chain seq x y z
N MET A 1 -7.92 -19.12 2.87
CA MET A 1 -6.94 -18.14 3.40
C MET A 1 -5.63 -18.85 3.65
N SER A 2 -4.50 -18.19 3.41
CA SER A 2 -3.16 -18.68 3.71
C SER A 2 -2.31 -17.54 4.25
N SER A 3 -1.62 -17.74 5.37
CA SER A 3 -0.73 -16.77 5.98
C SER A 3 0.58 -17.43 6.41
N SER A 4 1.70 -16.75 6.18
CA SER A 4 3.04 -17.24 6.52
C SER A 4 3.90 -16.15 7.11
N LEU A 5 4.75 -16.52 8.08
CA LEU A 5 5.73 -15.64 8.69
C LEU A 5 7.11 -16.29 8.58
N LYS A 6 8.08 -15.56 8.00
CA LYS A 6 9.48 -15.95 7.99
C LYS A 6 10.27 -14.94 8.81
N LEU A 7 10.89 -15.39 9.90
CA LEU A 7 11.77 -14.59 10.74
C LEU A 7 13.22 -15.06 10.55
N ARG A 8 14.15 -14.11 10.48
CA ARG A 8 15.59 -14.39 10.46
C ARG A 8 16.33 -13.46 11.40
N TYR A 9 17.32 -14.00 12.11
CA TYR A 9 18.30 -13.20 12.82
C TYR A 9 19.27 -12.55 11.83
N LYS A 10 19.58 -11.28 12.05
CA LYS A 10 20.60 -10.53 11.33
C LYS A 10 21.79 -10.33 12.24
N PHE A 11 22.97 -10.74 11.75
CA PHE A 11 24.20 -10.57 12.50
C PHE A 11 24.65 -9.11 12.56
N LEU A 12 24.53 -8.36 11.44
CA LEU A 12 24.92 -6.96 11.35
C LEU A 12 23.92 -6.16 10.48
N PRO A 13 23.34 -5.06 10.99
CA PRO A 13 23.26 -4.71 12.42
C PRO A 13 22.51 -5.81 13.20
N PRO A 14 22.86 -6.06 14.48
CA PRO A 14 22.23 -7.11 15.27
C PRO A 14 20.73 -6.84 15.43
N GLY A 15 19.91 -7.85 15.15
CA GLY A 15 18.46 -7.77 15.28
C GLY A 15 17.74 -8.84 14.48
N TYR A 16 16.45 -8.61 14.22
CA TYR A 16 15.59 -9.52 13.46
C TYR A 16 15.04 -8.82 12.22
N ALA A 17 14.88 -9.60 11.15
CA ALA A 17 14.12 -9.22 9.98
C ALA A 17 13.00 -10.24 9.76
N GLY A 18 11.86 -9.76 9.31
CA GLY A 18 10.68 -10.58 9.09
C GLY A 18 10.02 -10.29 7.75
N VAL A 19 9.38 -11.32 7.23
CA VAL A 19 8.50 -11.25 6.07
C VAL A 19 7.22 -11.98 6.42
N TYR A 20 6.13 -11.24 6.49
CA TYR A 20 4.78 -11.76 6.60
C TYR A 20 4.10 -11.69 5.24
N ASN A 21 3.47 -12.80 4.84
CA ASN A 21 2.63 -12.84 3.64
C ASN A 21 1.25 -13.36 4.03
N LEU A 22 0.23 -12.75 3.47
CA LEU A 22 -1.17 -13.14 3.59
C LEU A 22 -1.79 -13.20 2.19
N SER A 23 -2.54 -14.25 1.93
CA SER A 23 -3.36 -14.41 0.74
C SER A 23 -4.76 -14.88 1.15
N LEU A 24 -5.78 -14.16 0.72
CA LEU A 24 -7.17 -14.49 1.03
C LEU A 24 -8.06 -14.29 -0.21
N LYS A 25 -9.17 -15.00 -0.22
CA LYS A 25 -10.24 -14.80 -1.19
C LYS A 25 -11.14 -13.68 -0.66
N LEU A 26 -11.46 -12.73 -1.52
CA LEU A 26 -12.38 -11.65 -1.20
C LEU A 26 -13.81 -12.12 -1.49
N PRO A 27 -14.76 -11.90 -0.57
CA PRO A 27 -16.17 -12.04 -0.87
C PRO A 27 -16.60 -11.06 -1.97
N GLU A 28 -17.71 -11.38 -2.63
CA GLU A 28 -18.28 -10.53 -3.67
C GLU A 28 -18.57 -9.13 -3.11
N TYR A 29 -18.28 -8.08 -3.89
CA TYR A 29 -18.45 -6.66 -3.54
C TYR A 29 -17.60 -6.15 -2.36
N THR A 30 -16.62 -6.91 -1.85
CA THR A 30 -15.74 -6.45 -0.75
C THR A 30 -14.60 -5.54 -1.20
N LEU A 31 -14.12 -5.68 -2.45
CA LEU A 31 -12.97 -4.91 -2.95
C LEU A 31 -13.13 -3.39 -2.80
N PRO A 32 -14.27 -2.77 -3.16
CA PRO A 32 -14.37 -1.32 -3.07
C PRO A 32 -14.51 -0.84 -1.63
N GLU A 33 -15.11 -1.63 -0.74
CA GLU A 33 -15.12 -1.32 0.70
C GLU A 33 -13.69 -1.34 1.28
N LEU A 34 -12.91 -2.39 0.95
CA LEU A 34 -11.50 -2.47 1.33
C LEU A 34 -10.71 -1.25 0.82
N ALA A 35 -10.86 -0.92 -0.46
CA ALA A 35 -10.17 0.20 -1.08
C ALA A 35 -10.59 1.57 -0.49
N ASP A 36 -11.90 1.78 -0.24
CA ASP A 36 -12.42 3.03 0.35
C ASP A 36 -11.92 3.21 1.79
N ASN A 37 -11.95 2.14 2.60
CA ASN A 37 -11.43 2.16 3.97
C ASN A 37 -9.94 2.51 3.99
N ILE A 38 -9.13 1.88 3.12
CA ILE A 38 -7.70 2.19 3.03
C ILE A 38 -7.48 3.64 2.60
N ILE A 39 -8.14 4.11 1.54
CA ILE A 39 -7.96 5.49 1.03
C ILE A 39 -8.34 6.51 2.11
N ARG A 40 -9.46 6.31 2.81
CA ARG A 40 -9.86 7.18 3.93
C ARG A 40 -8.81 7.21 5.03
N THR A 41 -8.26 6.07 5.39
CA THR A 41 -7.16 5.99 6.37
C THR A 41 -5.94 6.78 5.89
N LEU A 42 -5.54 6.66 4.63
CA LEU A 42 -4.41 7.41 4.08
C LEU A 42 -4.67 8.93 4.05
N TYR A 43 -5.90 9.38 3.82
CA TYR A 43 -6.30 10.80 3.94
C TYR A 43 -6.31 11.27 5.39
N LYS A 44 -6.84 10.46 6.33
CA LYS A 44 -6.82 10.74 7.78
C LYS A 44 -5.39 10.94 8.28
N LEU A 45 -4.46 10.12 7.79
CA LEU A 45 -3.03 10.20 8.08
C LEU A 45 -2.30 11.27 7.24
N ARG A 46 -3.03 12.06 6.45
CA ARG A 46 -2.52 13.15 5.60
C ARG A 46 -1.52 12.73 4.53
N LEU A 47 -1.44 11.43 4.21
CA LEU A 47 -0.51 10.90 3.20
C LEU A 47 -0.98 11.25 1.78
N LEU A 48 -2.29 11.23 1.53
CA LEU A 48 -2.85 11.61 0.21
C LEU A 48 -3.30 13.07 0.15
N GLY A 49 -3.34 13.76 1.30
CA GLY A 49 -3.71 15.18 1.38
C GLY A 49 -2.52 16.13 1.22
N SER A 50 -1.29 15.63 1.25
CA SER A 50 -0.08 16.44 1.07
C SER A 50 0.36 16.49 -0.39
N ASN A 51 1.31 17.39 -0.67
CA ASN A 51 2.04 17.43 -1.94
C ASN A 51 3.37 16.66 -1.90
N GLN A 52 3.81 16.32 -0.69
CA GLN A 52 5.10 15.71 -0.41
C GLN A 52 4.97 14.68 0.71
N LEU A 53 5.83 13.67 0.66
CA LEU A 53 6.03 12.66 1.67
C LEU A 53 7.47 12.77 2.17
N LYS A 54 7.67 12.60 3.48
CA LYS A 54 8.98 12.66 4.12
C LYS A 54 9.25 11.31 4.77
N ASP A 55 10.38 10.69 4.43
CA ASP A 55 10.85 9.40 4.93
C ASP A 55 9.98 8.19 4.56
N PHE A 56 9.06 8.34 3.62
CA PHE A 56 8.39 7.20 3.00
C PHE A 56 8.04 7.51 1.54
N LYS A 57 7.95 6.45 0.75
CA LYS A 57 7.59 6.49 -0.66
C LYS A 57 6.64 5.36 -1.02
N GLY A 58 6.09 5.42 -2.21
CA GLY A 58 5.44 4.30 -2.89
C GLY A 58 6.41 3.15 -3.19
N ARG A 59 5.88 1.94 -3.30
CA ARG A 59 6.70 0.75 -3.56
C ARG A 59 7.58 0.92 -4.79
N ASP A 60 8.76 0.31 -4.78
CA ASP A 60 9.52 0.10 -6.01
C ASP A 60 8.68 -0.68 -7.04
N ARG A 61 8.74 -0.25 -8.31
CA ARG A 61 8.04 -0.90 -9.43
C ARG A 61 8.33 -2.40 -9.59
N ALA A 62 9.49 -2.87 -9.12
CA ALA A 62 9.86 -4.29 -9.16
C ALA A 62 9.13 -5.13 -8.09
N ASN A 63 8.60 -4.49 -7.03
CA ASN A 63 7.96 -5.16 -5.90
C ASN A 63 6.46 -5.40 -6.15
N LEU A 64 6.16 -6.22 -7.17
CA LEU A 64 4.82 -6.73 -7.44
C LEU A 64 4.56 -8.03 -6.65
N LEU A 65 3.36 -8.14 -6.07
CA LEU A 65 2.88 -9.40 -5.48
C LEU A 65 2.32 -10.32 -6.57
N ASN A 66 1.62 -9.76 -7.56
CA ASN A 66 1.15 -10.46 -8.75
C ASN A 66 2.06 -10.17 -9.95
N SER A 67 2.93 -11.11 -10.29
CA SER A 67 3.84 -11.01 -11.44
C SER A 67 3.15 -11.13 -12.80
N ASN A 68 1.93 -11.64 -12.83
CA ASN A 68 1.17 -11.98 -14.05
C ASN A 68 0.31 -10.83 -14.58
N LEU A 69 0.43 -9.63 -14.03
CA LEU A 69 -0.31 -8.46 -14.51
C LEU A 69 0.06 -8.12 -15.98
N PRO A 70 -0.90 -7.67 -16.79
CA PRO A 70 -0.63 -7.07 -18.09
C PRO A 70 0.37 -5.92 -18.00
N ALA A 71 1.21 -5.75 -19.03
CA ALA A 71 2.25 -4.71 -19.04
C ALA A 71 1.68 -3.28 -18.84
N SER A 72 0.48 -3.01 -19.38
CA SER A 72 -0.24 -1.75 -19.22
C SER A 72 -0.66 -1.46 -17.77
N LEU A 73 -0.76 -2.49 -16.93
CA LEU A 73 -1.18 -2.39 -15.53
C LEU A 73 0.00 -2.48 -14.56
N LYS A 74 1.24 -2.67 -15.05
CA LYS A 74 2.43 -2.69 -14.21
C LYS A 74 2.86 -1.26 -13.84
N PRO A 75 3.39 -1.05 -12.61
CA PRO A 75 3.93 0.23 -12.21
C PRO A 75 5.13 0.61 -13.10
N VAL A 76 5.13 1.84 -13.60
CA VAL A 76 6.23 2.39 -14.41
C VAL A 76 7.29 3.11 -13.56
N SER A 77 6.91 3.52 -12.36
CA SER A 77 7.71 4.22 -11.35
C SER A 77 7.30 3.79 -9.94
N ASP A 78 7.89 4.42 -8.92
CA ASP A 78 7.49 4.21 -7.54
C ASP A 78 6.01 4.57 -7.32
N GLU A 79 5.22 3.58 -6.91
CA GLU A 79 3.75 3.61 -6.90
C GLU A 79 3.23 3.53 -5.46
N LEU A 80 2.60 4.59 -4.98
CA LEU A 80 1.96 4.60 -3.67
C LEU A 80 0.59 3.93 -3.74
N LEU A 81 -0.23 4.32 -4.71
CA LEU A 81 -1.60 3.88 -4.87
C LEU A 81 -1.89 3.63 -6.35
N PHE A 82 -2.63 2.58 -6.66
CA PHE A 82 -3.17 2.32 -7.99
C PHE A 82 -4.56 1.74 -7.90
N ILE A 83 -5.45 2.23 -8.76
CA ILE A 83 -6.83 1.80 -8.85
C ILE A 83 -7.21 1.76 -10.32
N SER A 84 -7.76 0.65 -10.77
CA SER A 84 -8.36 0.56 -12.10
C SER A 84 -9.73 -0.09 -12.02
N GLY A 85 -10.56 0.23 -13.00
CA GLY A 85 -11.87 -0.37 -13.13
C GLY A 85 -12.70 0.31 -14.19
N GLU A 86 -14.01 0.26 -14.00
CA GLU A 86 -15.00 0.72 -14.96
C GLU A 86 -15.95 1.72 -14.29
N LEU A 87 -16.36 2.74 -15.03
CA LEU A 87 -17.41 3.66 -14.61
C LEU A 87 -18.75 3.18 -15.16
N TYR A 88 -19.74 3.12 -14.28
CA TYR A 88 -21.13 2.97 -14.69
C TYR A 88 -21.60 4.26 -15.38
N PRO A 89 -22.29 4.16 -16.52
CA PRO A 89 -22.83 5.34 -17.19
C PRO A 89 -23.86 6.05 -16.32
N GLN A 90 -23.84 7.38 -16.40
CA GLN A 90 -24.72 8.25 -15.61
C GLN A 90 -25.85 8.80 -16.50
N MET A 91 -26.73 7.97 -17.08
CA MET A 91 -28.06 8.35 -17.64
C MET A 91 -28.80 7.14 -18.27
N PRO A 92 -30.15 7.19 -18.50
CA PRO A 92 -31.03 6.03 -18.32
C PRO A 92 -30.99 5.00 -19.46
N ALA A 93 -30.96 3.72 -19.06
CA ALA A 93 -31.45 2.45 -19.63
C ALA A 93 -31.60 2.19 -21.15
N ASP A 94 -31.75 3.21 -22.01
CA ASP A 94 -32.08 3.07 -23.43
C ASP A 94 -30.88 3.19 -24.38
N SER A 95 -29.71 3.59 -23.89
CA SER A 95 -28.45 3.50 -24.65
C SER A 95 -27.65 2.32 -24.14
N ARG A 96 -27.31 1.37 -25.01
CA ARG A 96 -26.35 0.28 -24.72
C ARG A 96 -25.14 0.88 -24.00
N GLU A 97 -25.05 0.55 -22.72
CA GLU A 97 -24.15 1.13 -21.74
C GLU A 97 -22.71 0.65 -21.99
N ASP A 98 -21.91 1.46 -22.67
CA ASP A 98 -20.46 1.23 -22.72
C ASP A 98 -19.87 1.67 -21.38
N THR A 99 -19.39 0.72 -20.59
CA THR A 99 -18.56 1.02 -19.42
C THR A 99 -17.32 1.80 -19.87
N VAL A 100 -16.97 2.85 -19.12
CA VAL A 100 -15.75 3.64 -19.44
C VAL A 100 -14.62 3.15 -18.53
N PRO A 101 -13.55 2.55 -19.07
CA PRO A 101 -12.43 2.13 -18.26
C PRO A 101 -11.70 3.34 -17.69
N TYR A 102 -11.28 3.23 -16.43
CA TYR A 102 -10.49 4.25 -15.77
C TYR A 102 -9.27 3.65 -15.07
N VAL A 103 -8.26 4.50 -14.93
CA VAL A 103 -7.06 4.22 -14.14
C VAL A 103 -6.74 5.46 -13.34
N PHE A 104 -6.38 5.25 -12.07
CA PHE A 104 -5.82 6.26 -11.20
C PHE A 104 -4.57 5.71 -10.54
N HIS A 105 -3.56 6.55 -10.46
CA HIS A 105 -2.34 6.20 -9.76
C HIS A 105 -1.74 7.40 -9.06
N ILE A 106 -1.04 7.12 -7.97
CA ILE A 106 -0.25 8.08 -7.23
C ILE A 106 1.18 7.56 -7.21
N ASN A 107 2.07 8.32 -7.82
CA ASN A 107 3.49 8.04 -7.86
C ASN A 107 4.25 8.95 -6.90
N THR A 108 5.40 8.48 -6.42
CA THR A 108 6.22 9.20 -5.44
C THR A 108 7.67 9.33 -5.92
N PRO A 109 7.95 10.11 -6.98
CA PRO A 109 9.31 10.37 -7.39
C PRO A 109 10.11 11.07 -6.28
N PHE A 110 11.38 10.74 -6.19
CA PHE A 110 12.34 11.47 -5.36
C PHE A 110 12.33 12.96 -5.69
N GLU A 111 12.38 13.80 -4.67
CA GLU A 111 12.42 15.25 -4.81
C GLU A 111 13.74 15.83 -4.26
N SER A 112 14.05 15.59 -2.99
CA SER A 112 15.25 16.15 -2.36
C SER A 112 15.64 15.39 -1.09
N PHE A 113 16.85 15.64 -0.60
CA PHE A 113 17.22 15.36 0.77
C PHE A 113 16.97 16.60 1.64
N GLU A 114 16.47 16.40 2.86
CA GLU A 114 16.28 17.46 3.86
C GLU A 114 17.14 17.11 5.10
N ASP A 115 17.98 18.05 5.54
CA ASP A 115 18.85 17.95 6.74
C ASP A 115 19.69 16.66 6.87
N ASN A 116 20.28 16.17 5.77
CA ASN A 116 21.13 14.96 5.65
C ASN A 116 20.50 13.62 6.10
N ASN A 117 19.32 13.66 6.74
CA ASN A 117 18.71 12.52 7.41
C ASN A 117 17.29 12.23 6.92
N HIS A 118 16.74 13.07 6.05
CA HIS A 118 15.40 12.88 5.53
C HIS A 118 15.39 12.83 4.02
N ILE A 119 14.53 11.97 3.47
CA ILE A 119 14.24 11.96 2.04
C ILE A 119 12.83 12.49 1.81
N VAL A 120 12.72 13.47 0.92
CA VAL A 120 11.46 14.03 0.47
C VAL A 120 11.10 13.46 -0.89
N TYR A 121 9.86 13.01 -1.02
CA TYR A 121 9.26 12.51 -2.25
C TYR A 121 8.08 13.40 -2.63
N ARG A 122 7.97 13.76 -3.90
CA ARG A 122 6.83 14.50 -4.41
C ARG A 122 5.67 13.55 -4.67
N ILE A 123 4.44 13.96 -4.39
CA ILE A 123 3.24 13.22 -4.82
C ILE A 123 2.87 13.66 -6.23
N LYS A 124 2.84 12.72 -7.18
CA LYS A 124 2.31 12.91 -8.53
C LYS A 124 1.07 12.05 -8.73
N ARG A 125 -0.07 12.71 -8.90
CA ARG A 125 -1.33 12.06 -9.29
C ARG A 125 -1.39 11.97 -10.81
N GLY A 126 -1.92 10.87 -11.30
CA GLY A 126 -2.16 10.65 -12.70
C GLY A 126 -3.26 9.63 -12.91
N GLY A 127 -3.71 9.52 -14.15
CA GLY A 127 -4.81 8.65 -14.49
C GLY A 127 -5.41 8.99 -15.84
N SER A 128 -6.31 8.14 -16.27
CA SER A 128 -7.07 8.28 -17.51
C SER A 128 -8.50 7.80 -17.28
N GLY A 129 -9.46 8.36 -18.00
CA GLY A 129 -10.86 7.94 -17.92
C GLY A 129 -11.59 8.37 -16.65
N LEU A 130 -10.94 9.08 -15.72
CA LEU A 130 -11.60 9.61 -14.51
C LEU A 130 -12.46 10.83 -14.85
N PRO A 131 -13.72 10.88 -14.43
CA PRO A 131 -14.55 12.06 -14.64
C PRO A 131 -14.09 13.19 -13.73
N SER A 132 -14.21 14.43 -14.20
CA SER A 132 -13.83 15.62 -13.44
C SER A 132 -14.60 15.78 -12.12
N PHE A 133 -15.80 15.17 -12.00
CA PHE A 133 -16.61 15.21 -10.78
C PHE A 133 -16.17 14.20 -9.71
N LEU A 134 -15.42 13.15 -10.09
CA LEU A 134 -15.03 12.09 -9.16
C LEU A 134 -13.74 12.49 -8.44
N HIS A 135 -13.89 13.06 -7.25
CA HIS A 135 -12.74 13.37 -6.40
C HIS A 135 -11.97 12.11 -6.00
N GLU A 136 -10.65 12.21 -5.91
CA GLU A 136 -9.73 11.14 -5.52
C GLU A 136 -10.14 10.42 -4.24
N ARG A 137 -10.61 11.16 -3.23
CA ARG A 137 -11.12 10.61 -1.95
C ARG A 137 -12.33 9.68 -2.09
N ASN A 138 -13.00 9.70 -3.23
CA ASN A 138 -14.22 8.95 -3.51
C ASN A 138 -14.03 7.90 -4.61
N ILE A 139 -12.80 7.75 -5.12
CA ILE A 139 -12.53 6.89 -6.28
C ILE A 139 -12.79 5.41 -6.00
N ALA A 140 -12.70 4.99 -4.74
CA ALA A 140 -12.94 3.60 -4.34
C ALA A 140 -14.39 3.32 -3.94
N ARG A 141 -15.31 4.26 -4.09
CA ARG A 141 -16.71 4.01 -3.77
C ARG A 141 -17.33 2.99 -4.73
N ASN A 142 -18.17 2.11 -4.19
CA ASN A 142 -19.00 1.13 -4.93
C ASN A 142 -19.87 1.73 -6.06
N PHE A 143 -20.13 3.03 -6.02
CA PHE A 143 -20.84 3.74 -7.08
C PHE A 143 -20.25 5.15 -7.23
N PRO A 144 -20.04 5.65 -8.46
CA PRO A 144 -20.40 5.08 -9.75
C PRO A 144 -19.32 4.13 -10.34
N ASN A 145 -18.49 3.51 -9.52
CA ASN A 145 -17.30 2.80 -9.99
C ASN A 145 -17.40 1.31 -9.67
N LYS A 146 -16.99 0.48 -10.62
CA LYS A 146 -16.67 -0.93 -10.41
C LYS A 146 -15.16 -1.05 -10.39
N ILE A 147 -14.58 -1.25 -9.20
CA ILE A 147 -13.14 -1.46 -9.08
C ILE A 147 -12.81 -2.88 -9.53
N GLU A 148 -11.78 -3.02 -10.37
CA GLU A 148 -11.27 -4.31 -10.81
C GLU A 148 -9.95 -4.65 -10.11
N LEU A 149 -9.08 -3.64 -9.93
CA LEU A 149 -7.78 -3.80 -9.31
C LEU A 149 -7.49 -2.64 -8.36
N PHE A 150 -6.94 -2.99 -7.20
CA PHE A 150 -6.48 -2.06 -6.18
C PHE A 150 -5.06 -2.44 -5.75
N ARG A 151 -4.17 -1.46 -5.63
CA ARG A 151 -2.85 -1.67 -5.06
C ARG A 151 -2.44 -0.52 -4.16
N LEU A 152 -1.82 -0.88 -3.05
CA LEU A 152 -1.13 0.03 -2.15
C LEU A 152 0.30 -0.46 -1.98
N GLY A 153 1.26 0.44 -2.10
CA GLY A 153 2.67 0.15 -1.88
C GLY A 153 3.30 1.22 -1.02
N LEU A 154 3.99 0.84 0.05
CA LEU A 154 4.59 1.80 0.97
C LEU A 154 5.95 1.27 1.43
N ASP A 155 7.00 2.03 1.15
CA ASP A 155 8.36 1.79 1.61
C ASP A 155 8.74 2.90 2.59
N LEU A 156 9.15 2.54 3.80
CA LEU A 156 9.48 3.46 4.88
C LEU A 156 10.97 3.47 5.12
N PHE A 157 11.52 4.66 5.24
CA PHE A 157 12.93 4.89 5.47
C PHE A 157 13.21 5.22 6.92
N HIS A 158 14.32 4.69 7.40
CA HIS A 158 14.95 5.20 8.59
C HIS A 158 16.40 5.54 8.29
N SER A 159 16.84 6.69 8.78
CA SER A 159 18.25 7.06 8.72
C SER A 159 19.03 6.23 9.73
N LYS A 160 19.85 5.32 9.21
CA LYS A 160 20.77 4.54 10.05
C LYS A 160 22.12 5.24 10.07
N ARG A 161 22.61 5.50 11.28
CA ARG A 161 23.99 5.92 11.51
C ARG A 161 24.89 4.74 11.10
N THR A 162 25.72 4.93 10.10
CA THR A 162 26.82 4.00 9.80
C THR A 162 27.99 4.27 10.73
N PHE A 163 29.01 3.41 10.74
CA PHE A 163 30.25 3.63 11.50
C PHE A 163 30.66 5.11 11.48
N ALA A 164 31.11 5.64 12.62
CA ALA A 164 31.17 7.07 12.95
C ALA A 164 31.84 8.01 11.92
N PHE A 165 32.51 7.47 10.90
CA PHE A 165 33.18 8.17 9.81
C PHE A 165 32.35 8.31 8.51
N LEU A 166 31.32 7.47 8.25
CA LEU A 166 30.58 7.42 6.97
C LEU A 166 29.27 8.22 6.94
N GLY A 167 28.86 8.83 8.05
CA GLY A 167 27.61 9.59 8.13
C GLY A 167 26.34 8.72 8.21
N TYR A 168 25.23 9.27 7.74
CA TYR A 168 23.90 8.64 7.73
C TYR A 168 23.53 8.25 6.31
N TYR A 169 22.90 7.09 6.15
CA TYR A 169 22.28 6.70 4.89
C TYR A 169 20.86 6.18 5.15
N PRO A 170 19.90 6.54 4.29
CA PRO A 170 18.53 6.09 4.42
C PRO A 170 18.43 4.62 3.99
N VAL A 171 17.76 3.82 4.81
CA VAL A 171 17.51 2.40 4.52
C VAL A 171 16.02 2.15 4.59
N VAL A 172 15.46 1.43 3.61
CA VAL A 172 14.09 0.91 3.71
C VAL A 172 14.06 -0.08 4.86
N THR A 173 13.40 0.29 5.95
CA THR A 173 13.27 -0.55 7.14
C THR A 173 11.99 -1.34 7.14
N GLU A 174 10.94 -0.82 6.50
CA GLU A 174 9.63 -1.44 6.48
C GLU A 174 9.00 -1.27 5.10
N THR A 175 8.31 -2.31 4.65
CA THR A 175 7.53 -2.27 3.41
C THR A 175 6.17 -2.89 3.68
N LEU A 176 5.12 -2.22 3.22
CA LEU A 176 3.76 -2.72 3.14
C LEU A 176 3.33 -2.76 1.68
N LEU A 177 2.94 -3.94 1.20
CA LEU A 177 2.34 -4.12 -0.12
C LEU A 177 0.96 -4.76 0.04
N ILE A 178 -0.01 -4.21 -0.66
CA ILE A 178 -1.35 -4.77 -0.81
C ILE A 178 -1.65 -4.78 -2.30
N GLU A 179 -2.07 -5.92 -2.82
CA GLU A 179 -2.64 -6.04 -4.16
C GLU A 179 -3.95 -6.81 -4.04
N ALA A 180 -5.00 -6.30 -4.65
CA ALA A 180 -6.31 -6.93 -4.62
C ALA A 180 -7.01 -6.83 -5.97
N SER A 181 -7.74 -7.89 -6.31
CA SER A 181 -8.71 -7.93 -7.40
C SER A 181 -10.11 -8.14 -6.85
N ALA A 182 -11.10 -8.35 -7.72
CA ALA A 182 -12.47 -8.67 -7.27
C ALA A 182 -12.54 -9.97 -6.45
N GLU A 183 -11.61 -10.91 -6.65
CA GLU A 183 -11.69 -12.25 -6.04
C GLU A 183 -10.64 -12.53 -4.96
N ASP A 184 -9.52 -11.80 -4.97
CA ASP A 184 -8.37 -12.14 -4.14
C ASP A 184 -7.64 -10.91 -3.65
N MET A 185 -7.02 -11.06 -2.48
CA MET A 185 -6.13 -10.08 -1.88
C MET A 185 -4.84 -10.77 -1.47
N ALA A 186 -3.72 -10.14 -1.83
CA ALA A 186 -2.38 -10.46 -1.34
C ALA A 186 -1.87 -9.28 -0.51
N LEU A 187 -1.29 -9.58 0.64
CA LEU A 187 -0.62 -8.62 1.50
C LEU A 187 0.77 -9.14 1.87
N LYS A 188 1.74 -8.25 1.84
CA LYS A 188 3.11 -8.52 2.28
C LYS A 188 3.59 -7.39 3.18
N ILE A 189 4.08 -7.76 4.36
CA ILE A 189 4.74 -6.84 5.28
C ILE A 189 6.17 -7.34 5.44
N THR A 190 7.14 -6.51 5.12
CA THR A 190 8.54 -6.79 5.41
C THR A 190 9.09 -5.78 6.39
N TRP A 191 9.97 -6.22 7.26
CA TRP A 191 10.62 -5.34 8.19
C TRP A 191 12.05 -5.77 8.49
N ASP A 192 12.86 -4.79 8.85
CA ASP A 192 14.28 -4.91 9.05
C ASP A 192 14.72 -4.18 10.32
N SER A 193 15.42 -4.90 11.20
CA SER A 193 16.15 -4.40 12.38
C SER A 193 15.31 -4.16 13.64
N PHE A 194 14.52 -5.15 14.06
CA PHE A 194 14.00 -5.19 15.43
C PHE A 194 15.04 -5.71 16.42
N LYS A 195 15.09 -5.07 17.60
CA LYS A 195 15.98 -5.47 18.70
C LYS A 195 15.59 -6.80 19.33
N ALA A 196 14.31 -7.17 19.26
CA ALA A 196 13.77 -8.39 19.83
C ALA A 196 12.78 -9.05 18.86
N ARG A 197 12.61 -10.37 18.99
CA ARG A 197 11.82 -11.21 18.08
C ARG A 197 10.32 -10.98 18.20
N ASP A 198 9.89 -10.57 19.38
CA ASP A 198 8.51 -10.38 19.82
C ASP A 198 7.93 -8.99 19.50
N ILE A 199 8.75 -8.05 19.06
CA ILE A 199 8.27 -6.71 18.68
C ILE A 199 7.59 -6.79 17.31
N LEU A 200 6.28 -6.53 17.30
CA LEU A 200 5.49 -6.42 16.08
C LEU A 200 5.78 -5.10 15.36
N PRO A 201 5.95 -5.10 14.03
CA PRO A 201 6.01 -3.86 13.25
C PRO A 201 4.72 -3.03 13.37
N LEU A 202 3.58 -3.69 13.61
CA LEU A 202 2.27 -3.07 13.75
C LEU A 202 2.17 -2.04 14.90
N GLU A 203 3.06 -2.11 15.88
CA GLU A 203 2.94 -1.30 17.11
C GLU A 203 3.77 -0.01 17.08
N ARG A 204 4.70 0.14 16.13
CA ARG A 204 5.60 1.32 16.09
C ARG A 204 5.09 2.47 15.24
N MET A 205 4.21 2.19 14.29
CA MET A 205 3.66 3.21 13.40
C MET A 205 2.14 3.12 13.40
N ASN A 206 1.49 4.22 13.82
CA ASN A 206 0.04 4.38 13.75
C ASN A 206 -0.51 3.98 12.37
N LEU A 207 0.29 4.16 11.30
CA LEU A 207 -0.06 3.77 9.93
C LEU A 207 -0.40 2.28 9.79
N LEU A 208 0.46 1.35 10.25
CA LEU A 208 0.22 -0.07 10.07
C LEU A 208 -0.94 -0.58 10.93
N GLY A 209 -1.09 -0.03 12.14
CA GLY A 209 -2.24 -0.32 13.00
C GLY A 209 -3.56 0.12 12.36
N GLU A 210 -3.65 1.38 11.93
CA GLU A 210 -4.84 1.95 11.28
C GLU A 210 -5.16 1.24 9.94
N LEU A 211 -4.14 0.83 9.19
CA LEU A 211 -4.36 0.01 7.98
C LEU A 211 -4.80 -1.41 8.31
N SER A 212 -4.28 -2.02 9.37
CA SER A 212 -4.75 -3.33 9.84
C SER A 212 -6.22 -3.28 10.28
N GLU A 213 -6.64 -2.21 10.96
CA GLU A 213 -8.04 -1.99 11.33
C GLU A 213 -8.92 -1.79 10.09
N ALA A 214 -8.47 -0.97 9.13
CA ALA A 214 -9.19 -0.73 7.88
C ALA A 214 -9.38 -2.01 7.05
N ILE A 215 -8.34 -2.85 6.97
CA ILE A 215 -8.42 -4.16 6.30
C ILE A 215 -9.35 -5.08 7.08
N GLY A 216 -9.18 -5.17 8.40
CA GLY A 216 -9.99 -6.04 9.25
C GLY A 216 -11.48 -5.73 9.20
N ALA A 217 -11.85 -4.46 9.08
CA ALA A 217 -13.23 -4.04 8.90
C ALA A 217 -13.86 -4.58 7.60
N ALA A 218 -13.08 -4.62 6.50
CA ALA A 218 -13.58 -5.07 5.19
C ALA A 218 -13.58 -6.59 5.03
N VAL A 219 -12.54 -7.29 5.52
CA VAL A 219 -12.37 -8.74 5.28
C VAL A 219 -12.63 -9.61 6.51
N ASN A 220 -13.10 -9.03 7.61
CA ASN A 220 -13.35 -9.69 8.89
C ASN A 220 -12.16 -10.54 9.36
N PHE A 221 -10.95 -9.98 9.26
CA PHE A 221 -9.70 -10.67 9.60
C PHE A 221 -8.71 -9.74 10.31
N SER A 222 -8.20 -10.18 11.46
CA SER A 222 -7.22 -9.43 12.24
C SER A 222 -5.79 -9.84 11.87
N ILE A 223 -5.11 -9.03 11.05
CA ILE A 223 -3.69 -9.22 10.70
C ILE A 223 -2.83 -9.23 11.97
N LYS A 224 -3.18 -8.41 12.97
CA LYS A 224 -2.47 -8.31 14.24
C LYS A 224 -2.50 -9.63 15.02
N GLU A 225 -3.67 -10.23 15.16
CA GLU A 225 -3.83 -11.49 15.90
C GLU A 225 -3.11 -12.65 15.18
N ASP A 226 -3.25 -12.77 13.87
CA ASP A 226 -2.56 -13.83 13.09
C ASP A 226 -1.03 -13.68 13.16
N LEU A 227 -0.52 -12.45 13.10
CA LEU A 227 0.90 -12.18 13.30
C LEU A 227 1.38 -12.56 14.70
N GLN A 228 0.64 -12.18 15.74
CA GLN A 228 0.95 -12.53 17.13
C GLN A 228 1.04 -14.05 17.33
N GLN A 229 0.07 -14.80 16.81
CA GLN A 229 0.05 -16.26 16.90
C GLN A 229 1.25 -16.93 16.22
N LYS A 230 1.82 -16.32 15.17
CA LYS A 230 2.96 -16.90 14.43
C LYS A 230 4.33 -16.52 14.99
N ILE A 231 4.40 -15.47 15.81
CA ILE A 231 5.65 -15.04 16.44
C ILE A 231 5.98 -15.92 17.65
N LEU A 232 4.95 -16.27 18.43
CA LEU A 232 4.97 -17.19 19.57
C LEU A 232 5.35 -18.61 19.13
#